data_AF-A0A7C4GAI6-F1
#
_entry.id   AF-A0A7C4GAI6-F1
#
_cell.length_a   1.000
_cell.length_b   1.000
_cell.length_c   1.000
_cell.angle_alpha   90.00
_cell.angle_beta   90.00
_cell.angle_gamma   90.00
#
_symmetry.space_group_name_H-M   'P 1'
#
loop_
_entity.id
_entity.type
_entity.pdbx_description
1 polymer ?
#
loop_
_entity_poly.entity_id
_entity_poly.type
_entity_poly.pdbx_seq_one_letter_code
_entity_poly.pdbx_strand_id
1 'polypeptide(L)'
;MNKLGIMYSVNDLAGLGIAEVLVSKLKCREVTVKKSIKASSYSSNYFDVVLAGFKEETIDFEFLDDVVDVDFYIILSKHRSEAGIKSFTVHSTGNPWRNADVGGKPLELSIANPQTAKTLLLNLSKFRDEWRLSSFDVTYEVTHHGPTSLRKPITFIEIGSCEAEWKLREAREVVAEAVLNLVENGLVSSYIPVVGFGGNHYASRFSERALKTEEAYGHMIAKYVIDKLTDNELNLIVGNAITKNAQKILRVIIEKKLRSTYRKTIRDVASQLNINYLET
;
A
#
# COMPACT_ATOMS: atom_id res chain seq x y z
N MET A 1 14.54 3.57 -17.77
CA MET A 1 13.49 2.64 -17.31
C MET A 1 13.22 2.97 -15.85
N ASN A 2 12.00 2.82 -15.35
CA ASN A 2 11.71 3.16 -13.95
C ASN A 2 12.39 2.13 -13.04
N LYS A 3 13.02 2.59 -11.96
CA LYS A 3 13.65 1.72 -10.97
C LYS A 3 12.64 1.34 -9.89
N LEU A 4 12.40 0.06 -9.68
CA LEU A 4 11.46 -0.45 -8.68
C LEU A 4 12.20 -1.18 -7.57
N GLY A 5 11.93 -0.82 -6.32
CA GLY A 5 12.42 -1.53 -5.16
C GLY A 5 11.38 -2.50 -4.61
N ILE A 6 11.63 -3.81 -4.63
CA ILE A 6 10.83 -4.81 -3.91
C ILE A 6 11.56 -5.17 -2.62
N MET A 7 11.00 -4.77 -1.47
CA MET A 7 11.68 -4.89 -0.17
C MET A 7 10.90 -5.80 0.77
N TYR A 8 11.60 -6.51 1.64
CA TYR A 8 11.00 -7.38 2.63
C TYR A 8 11.91 -7.55 3.84
N SER A 9 11.33 -7.92 4.98
CA SER A 9 12.11 -8.38 6.13
C SER A 9 12.40 -9.87 6.01
N VAL A 10 13.62 -10.29 6.34
CA VAL A 10 13.98 -11.72 6.41
C VAL A 10 13.34 -12.43 7.62
N ASN A 11 12.81 -11.68 8.59
CA ASN A 11 12.08 -12.22 9.74
C ASN A 11 10.56 -12.29 9.48
N ASP A 12 10.09 -11.72 8.37
CA ASP A 12 8.69 -11.80 7.96
C ASP A 12 8.44 -13.06 7.15
N LEU A 13 7.68 -14.01 7.72
CA LEU A 13 7.38 -15.29 7.07
C LEU A 13 6.61 -15.15 5.75
N ALA A 14 5.71 -14.17 5.64
CA ALA A 14 4.99 -13.91 4.40
C ALA A 14 5.93 -13.25 3.40
N GLY A 15 6.56 -12.13 3.80
CA GLY A 15 7.45 -11.33 2.95
C GLY A 15 8.62 -12.14 2.38
N LEU A 16 9.33 -12.89 3.23
CA LEU A 16 10.42 -13.78 2.82
C LEU A 16 9.94 -14.85 1.84
N GLY A 17 8.81 -15.49 2.14
CA GLY A 17 8.26 -16.55 1.30
C GLY A 17 7.81 -16.05 -0.08
N ILE A 18 7.19 -14.87 -0.15
CA ILE A 18 6.83 -14.23 -1.42
C ILE A 18 8.09 -13.90 -2.23
N ALA A 19 9.11 -13.33 -1.57
CA ALA A 19 10.37 -12.98 -2.22
C ALA A 19 11.08 -14.20 -2.82
N GLU A 20 11.06 -15.34 -2.13
CA GLU A 20 11.62 -16.60 -2.63
C GLU A 20 10.89 -17.10 -3.89
N VAL A 21 9.56 -17.03 -3.90
CA VAL A 21 8.76 -17.37 -5.08
C VAL A 21 9.12 -16.44 -6.25
N LEU A 22 9.18 -15.11 -6.02
CA LEU A 22 9.56 -14.15 -7.06
C LEU A 22 10.94 -14.45 -7.64
N VAL A 23 11.96 -14.66 -6.80
CA VAL A 23 13.32 -14.99 -7.24
C VAL A 23 13.35 -16.32 -8.02
N SER A 24 12.51 -17.29 -7.66
CA SER A 24 12.44 -18.56 -8.39
C SER A 24 11.85 -18.43 -9.81
N LYS A 25 10.94 -17.45 -10.02
CA LYS A 25 10.29 -17.20 -11.32
C LYS A 25 11.06 -16.21 -12.19
N LEU A 26 11.79 -15.29 -11.57
CA LEU A 26 12.61 -14.29 -12.23
C LEU A 26 14.02 -14.82 -12.50
N LYS A 27 14.57 -14.53 -13.68
CA LYS A 27 15.98 -14.79 -13.99
C LYS A 27 16.88 -13.72 -13.36
N CYS A 28 16.83 -13.66 -12.03
CA CYS A 28 17.53 -12.67 -11.22
C CYS A 28 19.06 -12.83 -11.30
N ARG A 29 19.77 -11.72 -11.15
CA ARG A 29 21.22 -11.68 -10.89
C ARG A 29 21.46 -11.23 -9.47
N GLU A 30 22.38 -11.88 -8.76
CA GLU A 30 22.78 -11.41 -7.43
C GLU A 30 23.43 -10.04 -7.50
N VAL A 31 23.09 -9.17 -6.55
CA VAL A 31 23.66 -7.82 -6.42
C VAL A 31 23.90 -7.51 -4.95
N THR A 32 24.71 -6.49 -4.69
CA THR A 32 24.92 -5.99 -3.32
C THR A 32 24.12 -4.71 -3.10
N VAL A 33 23.30 -4.72 -2.06
CA VAL A 33 22.61 -3.52 -1.55
C VAL A 33 23.09 -3.27 -0.13
N LYS A 34 23.38 -2.01 0.19
CA LYS A 34 23.86 -1.61 1.52
C LYS A 34 22.86 -2.05 2.61
N LYS A 35 23.36 -2.64 3.70
CA LYS A 35 22.59 -3.25 4.81
C LYS A 35 21.71 -4.46 4.45
N SER A 36 21.59 -4.85 3.19
CA SER A 36 20.80 -6.03 2.82
C SER A 36 21.48 -7.32 3.29
N ILE A 37 20.66 -8.31 3.65
CA ILE A 37 21.10 -9.68 3.92
C ILE A 37 21.23 -10.45 2.60
N LYS A 38 20.29 -10.23 1.69
CA LYS A 38 20.30 -10.76 0.32
C LYS A 38 19.68 -9.73 -0.61
N ALA A 39 20.25 -9.61 -1.80
CA ALA A 39 19.69 -8.77 -2.85
C ALA A 39 19.87 -9.39 -4.23
N SER A 40 18.92 -9.12 -5.10
CA SER A 40 18.91 -9.57 -6.47
C SER A 40 18.33 -8.50 -7.37
N SER A 41 18.76 -8.47 -8.63
CA SER A 41 18.24 -7.56 -9.64
C SER A 41 17.61 -8.31 -10.80
N TYR A 42 16.59 -7.70 -11.40
CA TYR A 42 15.95 -8.18 -12.60
C TYR A 42 15.53 -6.99 -13.46
N SER A 43 15.66 -7.07 -14.78
CA SER A 43 15.17 -6.04 -15.69
C SER A 43 14.08 -6.62 -16.58
N SER A 44 12.91 -5.99 -16.58
CA SER A 44 11.83 -6.26 -17.52
C SER A 44 11.83 -5.22 -18.65
N ASN A 45 10.78 -5.20 -19.48
CA ASN A 45 10.59 -4.12 -20.44
C ASN A 45 10.14 -2.80 -19.79
N TYR A 46 9.68 -2.84 -18.54
CA TYR A 46 9.06 -1.71 -17.85
C TYR A 46 9.86 -1.21 -16.65
N PHE A 47 10.55 -2.12 -15.95
CA PHE A 47 11.25 -1.80 -14.71
C PHE A 47 12.65 -2.41 -14.61
N ASP A 48 13.57 -1.63 -14.04
CA ASP A 48 14.79 -2.15 -13.43
C ASP A 48 14.50 -2.43 -11.95
N VAL A 49 14.39 -3.71 -11.59
CA VAL A 49 13.97 -4.17 -10.27
C VAL A 49 15.18 -4.48 -9.40
N VAL A 50 15.15 -3.98 -8.17
CA VAL A 50 16.01 -4.43 -7.07
C VAL A 50 15.12 -5.10 -6.02
N LEU A 51 15.34 -6.37 -5.76
CA LEU A 51 14.68 -7.15 -4.73
C LEU A 51 15.67 -7.36 -3.57
N ALA A 52 15.38 -6.83 -2.38
CA ALA A 52 16.31 -6.87 -1.25
C ALA A 52 15.63 -7.20 0.08
N GLY A 53 16.26 -8.09 0.86
CA GLY A 53 15.84 -8.49 2.19
C GLY A 53 16.68 -7.84 3.29
N PHE A 54 16.04 -7.31 4.31
CA PHE A 54 16.67 -6.64 5.46
C PHE A 54 16.36 -7.36 6.77
N LYS A 55 17.17 -7.12 7.81
CA LYS A 55 16.97 -7.75 9.13
C LYS A 55 15.91 -7.02 9.96
N GLU A 56 15.74 -5.74 9.71
CA GLU A 56 14.77 -4.86 10.34
C GLU A 56 13.34 -5.31 10.01
N GLU A 57 12.37 -4.99 10.87
CA GLU A 57 10.95 -5.18 10.55
C GLU A 57 10.52 -4.16 9.49
N THR A 58 9.54 -4.53 8.66
CA THR A 58 9.09 -3.72 7.52
C THR A 58 8.56 -2.34 7.94
N ILE A 59 8.00 -2.23 9.14
CA ILE A 59 7.48 -0.98 9.72
C ILE A 59 8.59 0.04 10.07
N ASP A 60 9.85 -0.41 10.17
CA ASP A 60 11.02 0.39 10.54
C ASP A 60 11.92 0.71 9.33
N PHE A 61 11.41 0.53 8.11
CA PHE A 61 12.14 0.74 6.84
C PHE A 61 12.38 2.22 6.48
N GLU A 62 12.48 3.12 7.46
CA GLU A 62 12.77 4.55 7.26
C GLU A 62 14.12 4.83 6.58
N PHE A 63 15.01 3.85 6.57
CA PHE A 63 16.36 3.98 6.01
C PHE A 63 16.45 3.64 4.50
N LEU A 64 15.35 3.19 3.87
CA LEU A 64 15.41 2.63 2.51
C LEU A 64 15.98 3.60 1.47
N ASP A 65 15.59 4.87 1.52
CA ASP A 65 16.06 5.89 0.57
C ASP A 65 17.57 6.14 0.64
N ASP A 66 18.22 5.77 1.75
CA ASP A 66 19.66 5.97 1.97
C ASP A 66 20.50 4.75 1.57
N VAL A 67 19.83 3.64 1.23
CA VAL A 67 20.50 2.38 0.89
C VAL A 67 20.09 1.82 -0.47
N VAL A 68 18.96 2.26 -1.04
CA VAL A 68 18.50 1.86 -2.38
C VAL A 68 18.03 3.08 -3.18
N ASP A 69 18.65 3.32 -4.33
CA ASP A 69 18.21 4.36 -5.28
C ASP A 69 17.18 3.80 -6.28
N VAL A 70 15.90 4.00 -5.97
CA VAL A 70 14.75 3.60 -6.80
C VAL A 70 13.74 4.74 -6.93
N ASP A 71 12.78 4.58 -7.82
CA ASP A 71 11.70 5.54 -8.02
C ASP A 71 10.54 5.32 -7.05
N PHE A 72 10.26 4.07 -6.66
CA PHE A 72 9.26 3.71 -5.65
C PHE A 72 9.49 2.31 -5.08
N TYR A 73 8.83 2.01 -3.97
CA TYR A 73 8.92 0.74 -3.25
C TYR A 73 7.61 -0.05 -3.26
N ILE A 74 7.73 -1.36 -3.37
CA ILE A 74 6.71 -2.36 -3.00
C ILE A 74 7.27 -3.15 -1.81
N ILE A 75 6.54 -3.20 -0.71
CA ILE A 75 6.93 -3.94 0.49
C ILE A 75 6.12 -5.22 0.59
N LEU A 76 6.82 -6.36 0.65
CA LEU A 76 6.20 -7.66 0.87
C LEU A 76 6.16 -7.91 2.38
N SER A 77 4.96 -8.12 2.93
CA SER A 77 4.77 -8.13 4.39
C SER A 77 3.65 -9.08 4.82
N LYS A 78 3.61 -9.40 6.11
CA LYS A 78 2.49 -10.07 6.77
C LYS A 78 1.46 -9.05 7.26
N HIS A 79 0.18 -9.35 7.09
CA HIS A 79 -0.89 -8.68 7.81
C HIS A 79 -1.25 -9.53 9.05
N ARG A 80 -1.37 -8.91 10.23
CA ARG A 80 -1.83 -9.57 11.46
C ARG A 80 -3.16 -8.98 11.93
N SER A 81 -4.17 -9.82 12.12
CA SER A 81 -5.47 -9.42 12.65
C SER A 81 -6.05 -10.47 13.58
N GLU A 82 -6.61 -10.03 14.71
CA GLU A 82 -7.31 -10.90 15.67
C GLU A 82 -8.61 -11.46 15.11
N ALA A 83 -9.19 -10.82 14.09
CA ALA A 83 -10.41 -11.29 13.44
C ALA A 83 -10.20 -12.59 12.64
N GLY A 84 -8.95 -12.97 12.35
CA GLY A 84 -8.61 -14.23 11.66
C GLY A 84 -9.11 -14.30 10.22
N ILE A 85 -9.41 -13.15 9.59
CA ILE A 85 -9.91 -13.08 8.21
C ILE A 85 -8.74 -13.36 7.27
N LYS A 86 -8.87 -14.38 6.41
CA LYS A 86 -7.88 -14.65 5.38
C LYS A 86 -7.97 -13.56 4.32
N SER A 87 -6.87 -12.87 4.06
CA SER A 87 -6.90 -11.71 3.17
C SER A 87 -5.60 -11.54 2.40
N PHE A 88 -5.72 -10.96 1.21
CA PHE A 88 -4.64 -10.29 0.51
C PHE A 88 -4.92 -8.80 0.57
N THR A 89 -3.96 -8.04 1.09
CA THR A 89 -4.16 -6.61 1.34
C THR A 89 -3.13 -5.75 0.64
N VAL A 90 -3.53 -4.51 0.38
CA VAL A 90 -2.67 -3.46 -0.17
C VAL A 90 -2.94 -2.17 0.59
N HIS A 91 -1.92 -1.40 0.94
CA HIS A 91 -2.11 -0.09 1.55
C HIS A 91 -0.91 0.83 1.42
N SER A 92 -1.16 2.10 1.68
CA SER A 92 -0.14 3.12 1.91
C SER A 92 0.10 3.28 3.41
N THR A 93 1.32 3.63 3.80
CA THR A 93 1.69 3.83 5.22
C THR A 93 1.45 5.26 5.70
N GLY A 94 1.35 5.42 7.01
CA GLY A 94 1.07 6.71 7.63
C GLY A 94 0.46 6.57 9.01
N ASN A 95 0.78 7.49 9.91
CA ASN A 95 0.10 7.63 11.19
C ASN A 95 -0.78 8.88 11.18
N PRO A 96 -2.03 8.80 10.70
CA PRO A 96 -2.96 9.94 10.67
C PRO A 96 -3.51 10.32 12.07
N TRP A 97 -2.75 10.03 13.12
CA TRP A 97 -3.12 10.23 14.53
C TRP A 97 -1.89 10.63 15.36
N ARG A 98 -2.10 11.01 16.63
CA ARG A 98 -1.05 11.42 17.58
C ARG A 98 -0.15 10.28 18.10
N ASN A 99 -0.33 9.07 17.58
CA ASN A 99 0.42 7.90 18.03
C ASN A 99 1.07 7.19 16.84
N ALA A 100 2.25 6.63 17.05
CA ALA A 100 3.06 5.93 16.08
C ALA A 100 3.75 4.70 16.72
N ASP A 101 3.02 3.95 17.55
CA ASP A 101 3.52 2.75 18.25
C ASP A 101 4.05 1.66 17.30
N VAL A 102 3.65 1.69 16.03
CA VAL A 102 3.99 0.70 15.01
C VAL A 102 4.80 1.35 13.89
N GLY A 103 5.88 2.04 14.27
CA GLY A 103 6.81 2.69 13.35
C GLY A 103 6.33 4.04 12.80
N GLY A 104 7.28 4.80 12.27
CA GLY A 104 7.05 6.14 11.71
C GLY A 104 6.83 7.24 12.74
N LYS A 105 6.25 8.36 12.29
CA LYS A 105 6.01 9.55 13.13
C LYS A 105 4.52 9.89 13.23
N PRO A 106 4.05 10.42 14.38
CA PRO A 106 2.68 10.89 14.52
C PRO A 106 2.32 11.99 13.51
N LEU A 107 1.05 12.00 13.08
CA LEU A 107 0.47 12.95 12.13
C LEU A 107 1.21 13.04 10.78
N GLU A 108 2.00 12.03 10.44
CA GLU A 108 2.76 11.95 9.20
C GLU A 108 2.24 10.83 8.31
N LEU A 109 2.06 11.12 7.03
CA LEU A 109 1.78 10.13 5.98
C LEU A 109 3.02 9.97 5.11
N SER A 110 3.28 8.76 4.61
CA SER A 110 4.28 8.56 3.55
C SER A 110 3.78 9.09 2.22
N ILE A 111 4.57 8.93 1.15
CA ILE A 111 4.10 9.22 -0.20
C ILE A 111 3.37 7.99 -0.72
N ALA A 112 2.06 8.07 -0.90
CA ALA A 112 1.26 6.98 -1.46
C ALA A 112 1.52 6.79 -2.96
N ASN A 113 1.27 5.58 -3.47
CA ASN A 113 1.35 5.27 -4.91
C ASN A 113 0.03 4.70 -5.44
N PRO A 114 -0.98 5.56 -5.71
CA PRO A 114 -2.30 5.14 -6.17
C PRO A 114 -2.28 4.15 -7.34
N GLN A 115 -1.46 4.39 -8.36
CA GLN A 115 -1.42 3.54 -9.55
C GLN A 115 -0.90 2.13 -9.22
N THR A 116 0.20 2.04 -8.47
CA THR A 116 0.75 0.76 -8.02
C THR A 116 -0.23 0.02 -7.13
N ALA A 117 -0.83 0.69 -6.15
CA ALA A 117 -1.79 0.08 -5.24
C ALA A 117 -2.99 -0.52 -6.00
N LYS A 118 -3.52 0.21 -6.98
CA LYS A 118 -4.62 -0.23 -7.84
C LYS A 118 -4.24 -1.43 -8.71
N THR A 119 -3.09 -1.39 -9.37
CA THR A 119 -2.62 -2.52 -10.20
C THR A 119 -2.45 -3.78 -9.35
N LEU A 120 -1.83 -3.65 -8.17
CA LEU A 120 -1.65 -4.77 -7.25
C LEU A 120 -2.98 -5.34 -6.77
N LEU A 121 -3.96 -4.50 -6.40
CA LEU A 121 -5.28 -4.95 -5.96
C LEU A 121 -6.01 -5.75 -7.06
N LEU A 122 -6.00 -5.25 -8.31
CA LEU A 122 -6.62 -5.95 -9.44
C LEU A 122 -5.92 -7.27 -9.74
N ASN A 123 -4.59 -7.27 -9.69
CA ASN A 123 -3.80 -8.48 -9.91
C ASN A 123 -4.05 -9.52 -8.81
N LEU A 124 -4.12 -9.11 -7.54
CA LEU A 124 -4.48 -9.99 -6.44
C LEU A 124 -5.86 -10.60 -6.65
N SER A 125 -6.86 -9.81 -7.07
CA SER A 125 -8.20 -10.34 -7.37
C SER A 125 -8.15 -11.40 -8.46
N LYS A 126 -7.43 -11.12 -9.56
CA LYS A 126 -7.27 -12.04 -10.67
C LYS A 126 -6.61 -13.36 -10.23
N PHE A 127 -5.44 -13.28 -9.60
CA PHE A 127 -4.66 -14.47 -9.24
C PHE A 127 -5.30 -15.24 -8.08
N ARG A 128 -6.00 -14.57 -7.15
CA ARG A 128 -6.84 -15.24 -6.14
C ARG A 128 -7.85 -16.17 -6.79
N ASP A 129 -8.49 -15.74 -7.87
CA ASP A 129 -9.48 -16.55 -8.59
C ASP A 129 -8.82 -17.69 -9.38
N GLU A 130 -7.71 -17.41 -10.07
CA GLU A 130 -6.94 -18.43 -10.83
C GLU A 130 -6.43 -19.56 -9.93
N TRP A 131 -5.92 -19.22 -8.74
CA TRP A 131 -5.47 -20.17 -7.71
C TRP A 131 -6.62 -20.75 -6.85
N ARG A 132 -7.87 -20.36 -7.13
CA ARG A 132 -9.08 -20.85 -6.43
C ARG A 132 -9.06 -20.60 -4.92
N LEU A 133 -8.43 -19.51 -4.48
CA LEU A 133 -8.39 -19.09 -3.07
C LEU A 133 -9.59 -18.21 -2.72
N SER A 134 -10.81 -18.65 -3.06
CA SER A 134 -12.06 -17.88 -2.83
C SER A 134 -12.31 -17.54 -1.35
N SER A 135 -11.71 -18.29 -0.42
CA SER A 135 -11.74 -18.00 1.02
C SER A 135 -10.87 -16.81 1.46
N PHE A 136 -9.99 -16.29 0.60
CA PHE A 136 -9.22 -15.08 0.85
C PHE A 136 -9.95 -13.87 0.28
N ASP A 137 -10.16 -12.87 1.13
CA ASP A 137 -10.63 -11.55 0.69
C ASP A 137 -9.51 -10.79 -0.01
N VAL A 138 -9.86 -9.98 -1.01
CA VAL A 138 -8.93 -9.05 -1.66
C VAL A 138 -9.41 -7.64 -1.37
N THR A 139 -8.63 -6.89 -0.60
CA THR A 139 -9.07 -5.60 -0.09
C THR A 139 -7.91 -4.64 0.13
N TYR A 140 -8.17 -3.35 0.05
CA TYR A 140 -7.28 -2.38 0.67
C TYR A 140 -7.36 -2.45 2.20
N GLU A 141 -6.33 -1.91 2.83
CA GLU A 141 -6.40 -1.40 4.20
C GLU A 141 -6.30 0.12 4.21
N VAL A 142 -6.85 0.74 5.25
CA VAL A 142 -6.69 2.17 5.50
C VAL A 142 -5.22 2.53 5.74
N THR A 143 -4.85 3.80 5.60
CA THR A 143 -3.51 4.26 5.88
C THR A 143 -3.17 4.12 7.37
N HIS A 144 -2.16 3.32 7.67
CA HIS A 144 -1.72 3.04 9.03
C HIS A 144 -0.22 2.66 9.08
N HIS A 145 0.37 2.74 10.27
CA HIS A 145 1.73 2.34 10.65
C HIS A 145 2.88 2.99 9.83
N GLY A 146 4.12 2.71 10.22
CA GLY A 146 5.33 3.17 9.54
C GLY A 146 5.78 2.28 8.36
N PRO A 147 6.77 2.70 7.57
CA PRO A 147 7.50 3.97 7.68
C PRO A 147 6.69 5.15 7.13
N THR A 148 6.98 6.37 7.56
CA THR A 148 6.27 7.60 7.16
C THR A 148 7.18 8.67 6.55
N SER A 149 8.49 8.61 6.79
CA SER A 149 9.44 9.67 6.40
C SER A 149 10.22 9.37 5.10
N LEU A 150 9.83 8.35 4.32
CA LEU A 150 10.42 8.08 3.00
C LEU A 150 10.07 9.18 1.99
N ARG A 151 11.08 9.57 1.21
CA ARG A 151 11.06 10.52 0.08
C ARG A 151 10.53 9.88 -1.20
N LYS A 152 10.52 8.54 -1.29
CA LYS A 152 10.00 7.80 -2.43
C LYS A 152 8.62 7.22 -2.10
N PRO A 153 7.73 7.06 -3.10
CA PRO A 153 6.45 6.41 -2.91
C PRO A 153 6.59 4.97 -2.41
N ILE A 154 5.68 4.54 -1.55
CA ILE A 154 5.69 3.20 -0.94
C ILE A 154 4.31 2.56 -0.97
N THR A 155 4.27 1.25 -1.20
CA THR A 155 3.03 0.45 -1.17
C THR A 155 3.31 -0.89 -0.52
N PHE A 156 2.52 -1.24 0.49
CA PHE A 156 2.55 -2.58 1.09
C PHE A 156 1.62 -3.51 0.33
N ILE A 157 2.05 -4.76 0.19
CA ILE A 157 1.22 -5.87 -0.29
C ILE A 157 1.43 -7.07 0.63
N GLU A 158 0.32 -7.59 1.18
CA GLU A 158 0.40 -8.48 2.33
C GLU A 158 -0.44 -9.75 2.21
N ILE A 159 -0.07 -10.73 3.03
CA ILE A 159 -0.87 -11.93 3.31
C ILE A 159 -1.35 -11.85 4.74
N GLY A 160 -2.67 -11.94 4.94
CA GLY A 160 -3.32 -11.97 6.24
C GLY A 160 -4.06 -13.28 6.52
N SER A 161 -4.35 -13.61 7.77
CA SER A 161 -4.12 -12.77 8.97
C SER A 161 -3.27 -13.44 10.05
N CYS A 162 -2.93 -14.72 9.89
CA CYS A 162 -2.10 -15.43 10.86
C CYS A 162 -1.02 -16.29 10.19
N GLU A 163 -0.19 -16.91 11.02
CA GLU A 163 0.98 -17.69 10.58
C GLU A 163 0.65 -18.82 9.60
N ALA A 164 -0.54 -19.41 9.72
CA ALA A 164 -1.00 -20.44 8.79
C ALA A 164 -1.12 -19.89 7.36
N GLU A 165 -1.66 -18.68 7.19
CA GLU A 165 -1.77 -18.04 5.88
C GLU A 165 -0.40 -17.54 5.39
N TRP A 166 0.44 -16.99 6.26
CA TRP A 166 1.78 -16.50 5.89
C TRP A 166 2.69 -17.60 5.35
N LYS A 167 2.49 -18.85 5.80
CA LYS A 167 3.20 -20.04 5.35
C LYS A 167 2.54 -20.75 4.18
N LEU A 168 1.29 -20.42 3.84
CA LEU A 168 0.54 -21.09 2.78
C LEU A 168 1.20 -20.79 1.43
N ARG A 169 1.71 -21.83 0.78
CA ARG A 169 2.45 -21.71 -0.48
C ARG A 169 1.61 -21.06 -1.57
N GLU A 170 0.36 -21.49 -1.70
CA GLU A 170 -0.60 -20.96 -2.68
C GLU A 170 -0.86 -19.47 -2.47
N ALA A 171 -0.91 -18.99 -1.21
CA ALA A 171 -1.05 -17.57 -0.92
C ALA A 171 0.18 -16.76 -1.33
N ARG A 172 1.39 -17.30 -1.11
CA ARG A 172 2.65 -16.70 -1.57
C ARG A 172 2.73 -16.63 -3.08
N GLU A 173 2.27 -17.67 -3.78
CA GLU A 173 2.18 -17.69 -5.24
C GLU A 173 1.25 -16.60 -5.77
N VAL A 174 0.06 -16.42 -5.19
CA VAL A 174 -0.87 -15.36 -5.59
C VAL A 174 -0.23 -13.97 -5.47
N VAL A 175 0.40 -13.66 -4.34
CA VAL A 175 1.04 -12.35 -4.15
C VAL A 175 2.25 -12.17 -5.06
N ALA A 176 3.08 -13.20 -5.21
CA ALA A 176 4.23 -13.17 -6.11
C ALA A 176 3.80 -12.96 -7.56
N GLU A 177 2.75 -13.64 -8.03
CA GLU A 177 2.22 -13.45 -9.38
C GLU A 177 1.59 -12.08 -9.56
N ALA A 178 0.96 -11.51 -8.53
CA ALA A 178 0.43 -10.16 -8.60
C ALA A 178 1.53 -9.11 -8.80
N VAL A 179 2.64 -9.24 -8.06
CA VAL A 179 3.82 -8.38 -8.21
C VAL A 179 4.53 -8.63 -9.54
N LEU A 180 4.74 -9.90 -9.92
CA LEU A 180 5.38 -10.26 -11.18
C LEU A 180 4.60 -9.73 -12.39
N ASN A 181 3.27 -9.82 -12.35
CA ASN A 181 2.44 -9.31 -13.43
C ASN A 181 2.59 -7.79 -13.60
N LEU A 182 2.68 -7.04 -12.49
CA LEU A 182 3.00 -5.61 -12.53
C LEU A 182 4.40 -5.39 -13.15
N VAL A 183 5.41 -6.13 -12.71
CA VAL A 183 6.79 -6.01 -13.22
C VAL A 183 6.87 -6.27 -14.72
N GLU A 184 6.17 -7.29 -15.22
CA GLU A 184 6.23 -7.72 -16.62
C GLU A 184 5.33 -6.92 -17.57
N ASN A 185 4.25 -6.30 -17.07
CA ASN A 185 3.25 -5.63 -17.92
C ASN A 185 3.13 -4.13 -17.67
N GLY A 186 3.85 -3.58 -16.69
CA GLY A 186 3.84 -2.16 -16.40
C GLY A 186 2.63 -1.69 -15.59
N LEU A 187 2.50 -0.37 -15.47
CA LEU A 187 1.34 0.28 -14.85
C LEU A 187 0.35 0.74 -15.92
N VAL A 188 -0.93 0.73 -15.56
CA VAL A 188 -2.01 1.23 -16.42
C VAL A 188 -2.13 2.75 -16.25
N SER A 189 -2.10 3.49 -17.37
CA SER A 189 -2.13 4.96 -17.36
C SER A 189 -3.53 5.57 -17.20
N SER A 190 -4.60 4.80 -17.36
CA SER A 190 -5.98 5.30 -17.36
C SER A 190 -6.62 5.46 -15.98
N TYR A 191 -5.93 5.09 -14.90
CA TYR A 191 -6.48 5.22 -13.56
C TYR A 191 -6.66 6.68 -13.13
N ILE A 192 -7.68 6.92 -12.31
CA ILE A 192 -8.01 8.21 -11.72
C ILE A 192 -7.51 8.21 -10.28
N PRO A 193 -6.42 8.93 -9.94
CA PRO A 193 -5.92 8.98 -8.56
C PRO A 193 -6.92 9.69 -7.64
N VAL A 194 -7.28 9.03 -6.55
CA VAL A 194 -8.23 9.51 -5.54
C VAL A 194 -7.72 9.27 -4.12
N VAL A 195 -8.34 9.93 -3.14
CA VAL A 195 -8.16 9.65 -1.70
C VAL A 195 -9.51 9.40 -1.05
N GLY A 196 -9.54 8.57 -0.02
CA GLY A 196 -10.76 8.14 0.65
C GLY A 196 -10.84 8.62 2.11
N PHE A 197 -12.01 9.07 2.54
CA PHE A 197 -12.28 9.41 3.94
C PHE A 197 -13.54 8.71 4.44
N GLY A 198 -13.39 7.94 5.53
CA GLY A 198 -14.46 7.17 6.15
C GLY A 198 -14.21 5.66 6.13
N GLY A 199 -15.27 4.88 6.32
CA GLY A 199 -15.19 3.42 6.31
C GLY A 199 -14.55 2.80 7.56
N ASN A 200 -14.36 1.49 7.49
CA ASN A 200 -13.70 0.65 8.49
C ASN A 200 -12.21 0.44 8.15
N HIS A 201 -11.50 -0.34 8.97
CA HIS A 201 -10.08 -0.65 8.76
C HIS A 201 -9.78 -1.30 7.40
N TYR A 202 -10.62 -2.24 6.98
CA TYR A 202 -10.48 -2.93 5.69
C TYR A 202 -10.98 -2.13 4.48
N ALA A 203 -11.28 -0.83 4.64
CA ALA A 203 -11.62 0.07 3.54
C ALA A 203 -12.65 -0.50 2.53
N SER A 204 -13.61 -1.32 2.99
CA SER A 204 -14.31 -2.27 2.10
C SER A 204 -15.05 -1.61 0.93
N ARG A 205 -15.65 -0.43 1.17
CA ARG A 205 -16.30 0.37 0.13
C ARG A 205 -15.31 0.95 -0.87
N PHE A 206 -14.14 1.40 -0.43
CA PHE A 206 -13.09 1.89 -1.32
C PHE A 206 -12.50 0.74 -2.16
N SER A 207 -12.30 -0.43 -1.55
CA SER A 207 -11.90 -1.66 -2.25
C SER A 207 -12.91 -2.04 -3.33
N GLU A 208 -14.21 -2.07 -3.01
CA GLU A 208 -15.26 -2.39 -3.98
C GLU A 208 -15.25 -1.42 -5.17
N ARG A 209 -15.14 -0.11 -4.90
CA ARG A 209 -15.07 0.91 -5.96
C ARG A 209 -13.82 0.74 -6.80
N ALA A 210 -12.66 0.48 -6.16
CA ALA A 210 -11.41 0.27 -6.86
C ALA A 210 -11.43 -1.01 -7.73
N LEU A 211 -12.16 -2.05 -7.35
CA LEU A 211 -12.28 -3.24 -8.19
C LEU A 211 -13.22 -3.03 -9.39
N LYS A 212 -14.15 -2.06 -9.32
CA LYS A 212 -15.23 -1.89 -10.32
C LYS A 212 -15.11 -0.63 -11.19
N THR A 213 -14.20 0.27 -10.88
CA THR A 213 -14.05 1.58 -11.57
C THR A 213 -12.59 1.87 -11.87
N GLU A 214 -12.27 3.04 -12.42
CA GLU A 214 -10.90 3.50 -12.67
C GLU A 214 -10.24 4.15 -11.44
N GLU A 215 -10.94 4.25 -10.30
CA GLU A 215 -10.45 4.93 -9.09
C GLU A 215 -9.25 4.22 -8.47
N ALA A 216 -8.10 4.89 -8.44
CA ALA A 216 -6.88 4.41 -7.81
C ALA A 216 -6.68 5.17 -6.50
N TYR A 217 -6.75 4.47 -5.37
CA TYR A 217 -6.70 5.09 -4.06
C TYR A 217 -5.26 5.24 -3.59
N GLY A 218 -4.87 6.45 -3.21
CA GLY A 218 -3.67 6.71 -2.42
C GLY A 218 -3.96 6.50 -0.94
N HIS A 219 -4.05 7.61 -0.20
CA HIS A 219 -4.44 7.55 1.21
C HIS A 219 -5.93 7.29 1.43
N MET A 220 -6.23 6.46 2.44
CA MET A 220 -7.57 6.16 2.92
C MET A 220 -7.60 6.36 4.43
N ILE A 221 -8.34 7.35 4.92
CA ILE A 221 -8.39 7.69 6.35
C ILE A 221 -9.68 7.18 6.98
N ALA A 222 -9.56 6.23 7.91
CA ALA A 222 -10.70 5.56 8.51
C ALA A 222 -11.58 6.49 9.36
N LYS A 223 -12.87 6.16 9.50
CA LYS A 223 -13.78 6.92 10.36
C LYS A 223 -13.28 7.01 11.81
N TYR A 224 -12.79 5.90 12.37
CA TYR A 224 -12.35 5.85 13.77
C TYR A 224 -11.12 6.73 14.04
N VAL A 225 -10.31 7.01 13.01
CA VAL A 225 -9.21 7.98 13.07
C VAL A 225 -9.78 9.40 13.07
N ILE A 226 -10.64 9.69 12.09
CA ILE A 226 -11.27 11.01 11.94
C ILE A 226 -12.03 11.41 13.21
N ASP A 227 -12.76 10.47 13.83
CA ASP A 227 -13.53 10.71 15.05
C ASP A 227 -12.70 11.23 16.22
N LYS A 228 -11.40 10.94 16.22
CA LYS A 228 -10.52 11.33 17.31
C LYS A 228 -9.91 12.73 17.04
N LEU A 229 -9.79 13.18 15.78
CA LEU A 229 -8.98 14.33 15.36
C LEU A 229 -9.58 15.64 15.87
N THR A 230 -8.72 16.57 16.27
CA THR A 230 -9.13 17.98 16.37
C THR A 230 -9.35 18.56 14.98
N ASP A 231 -10.08 19.66 14.88
CA ASP A 231 -10.33 20.30 13.58
C ASP A 231 -9.03 20.67 12.86
N ASN A 232 -8.01 21.18 13.58
CA ASN A 232 -6.71 21.53 13.00
C ASN A 232 -5.98 20.30 12.46
N GLU A 233 -6.00 19.19 13.18
CA GLU A 233 -5.37 17.95 12.71
C GLU A 233 -6.15 17.33 11.57
N LEU A 234 -7.48 17.41 11.56
CA LEU A 234 -8.27 16.96 10.43
C LEU A 234 -7.92 17.75 9.17
N ASN A 235 -7.82 19.08 9.26
CA ASN A 235 -7.36 19.92 8.14
C ASN A 235 -5.97 19.49 7.64
N LEU A 236 -5.02 19.30 8.57
CA LEU A 236 -3.66 18.84 8.25
C LEU A 236 -3.66 17.48 7.54
N ILE A 237 -4.36 16.49 8.11
CA ILE A 237 -4.39 15.12 7.57
C ILE A 237 -5.09 15.07 6.22
N VAL A 238 -6.18 15.84 6.01
CA VAL A 238 -6.83 15.91 4.70
C VAL A 238 -5.88 16.53 3.66
N GLY A 239 -5.21 17.63 4.00
CA GLY A 239 -4.23 18.27 3.12
C GLY A 239 -3.07 17.32 2.77
N ASN A 240 -2.50 16.65 3.77
CA ASN A 240 -1.44 15.66 3.57
C ASN A 240 -1.91 14.47 2.72
N ALA A 241 -3.09 13.92 3.00
CA ALA A 241 -3.64 12.80 2.25
C ALA A 241 -3.81 13.14 0.76
N ILE A 242 -4.23 14.37 0.44
CA ILE A 242 -4.37 14.84 -0.96
C ILE A 242 -3.00 15.09 -1.62
N THR A 243 -2.04 15.64 -0.88
CA THR A 243 -0.78 16.14 -1.46
C THR A 243 0.37 15.15 -1.47
N LYS A 244 0.40 14.19 -0.54
CA LYS A 244 1.47 13.17 -0.43
C LYS A 244 1.18 11.93 -1.28
N ASN A 245 1.15 12.12 -2.60
CA ASN A 245 0.93 11.04 -3.56
C ASN A 245 1.92 11.15 -4.73
N ALA A 246 2.32 10.01 -5.28
CA ALA A 246 3.16 9.93 -6.48
C ALA A 246 2.50 10.62 -7.69
N GLN A 247 1.17 10.52 -7.79
CA GLN A 247 0.38 11.19 -8.81
C GLN A 247 -0.52 12.25 -8.18
N LYS A 248 -0.78 13.34 -8.92
CA LYS A 248 -1.74 14.37 -8.50
C LYS A 248 -3.12 13.76 -8.32
N ILE A 249 -3.68 13.89 -7.12
CA ILE A 249 -5.05 13.48 -6.81
C ILE A 249 -6.05 14.31 -7.61
N LEU A 250 -7.02 13.65 -8.23
CA LEU A 250 -8.05 14.27 -9.07
C LEU A 250 -9.41 14.37 -8.38
N ARG A 251 -9.66 13.51 -7.38
CA ARG A 251 -10.92 13.51 -6.64
C ARG A 251 -10.77 13.01 -5.21
N VAL A 252 -11.53 13.59 -4.30
CA VAL A 252 -11.71 13.14 -2.92
C VAL A 252 -13.01 12.35 -2.80
N ILE A 253 -12.96 11.12 -2.27
CA ILE A 253 -14.13 10.27 -2.02
C ILE A 253 -14.44 10.29 -0.52
N ILE A 254 -15.68 10.64 -0.16
CA ILE A 254 -16.10 10.86 1.22
C ILE A 254 -17.29 9.95 1.53
N GLU A 255 -17.20 9.09 2.54
CA GLU A 255 -18.37 8.31 2.95
C GLU A 255 -19.44 9.17 3.64
N LYS A 256 -20.69 9.06 3.20
CA LYS A 256 -21.85 9.77 3.79
C LYS A 256 -22.08 9.47 5.27
N LYS A 257 -21.56 8.34 5.77
CA LYS A 257 -21.63 7.92 7.17
C LYS A 257 -20.75 8.76 8.11
N LEU A 258 -19.81 9.55 7.59
CA LEU A 258 -19.06 10.52 8.40
C LEU A 258 -19.98 11.60 8.96
N ARG A 259 -19.63 12.26 10.07
CA ARG A 259 -20.40 13.40 10.60
C ARG A 259 -20.39 14.55 9.58
N SER A 260 -21.49 15.30 9.50
CA SER A 260 -21.63 16.40 8.54
C SER A 260 -20.56 17.48 8.69
N THR A 261 -20.11 17.74 9.93
CA THR A 261 -19.00 18.64 10.24
C THR A 261 -17.69 18.16 9.63
N TYR A 262 -17.35 16.87 9.77
CA TYR A 262 -16.15 16.29 9.16
C TYR A 262 -16.21 16.34 7.63
N ARG A 263 -17.36 15.99 7.04
CA ARG A 263 -17.55 16.09 5.58
C ARG A 263 -17.41 17.53 5.10
N LYS A 264 -17.86 18.52 5.88
CA LYS A 264 -17.64 19.94 5.57
C LYS A 264 -16.14 20.27 5.56
N THR A 265 -15.40 19.95 6.61
CA THR A 265 -13.94 20.20 6.67
C THR A 265 -13.20 19.57 5.49
N ILE A 266 -13.52 18.30 5.16
CA ILE A 266 -12.89 17.61 4.03
C ILE A 266 -13.18 18.31 2.69
N ARG A 267 -14.43 18.74 2.47
CA ARG A 267 -14.82 19.52 1.28
C ARG A 267 -14.10 20.85 1.21
N ASP A 268 -14.03 21.57 2.32
CA ASP A 268 -13.40 22.90 2.38
C ASP A 268 -11.90 22.79 2.00
N VAL A 269 -11.18 21.81 2.54
CA VAL A 269 -9.77 21.55 2.17
C VAL A 269 -9.64 21.12 0.71
N ALA A 270 -10.51 20.23 0.22
CA ALA A 270 -10.49 19.82 -1.18
C ALA A 270 -10.70 21.02 -2.13
N SER A 271 -11.66 21.91 -1.82
CA SER A 271 -11.91 23.13 -2.58
C SER A 271 -10.74 24.10 -2.53
N GLN A 272 -10.09 24.29 -1.37
CA GLN A 272 -8.88 25.11 -1.26
C GLN A 272 -7.73 24.61 -2.16
N LEU A 273 -7.63 23.28 -2.33
CA LEU A 273 -6.63 22.65 -3.20
C LEU A 273 -7.10 22.49 -4.66
N ASN A 274 -8.27 23.03 -5.03
CA ASN A 274 -8.90 22.89 -6.35
C ASN A 274 -9.10 21.43 -6.78
N ILE A 275 -9.44 20.56 -5.84
CA ILE A 275 -9.72 19.14 -6.06
C ILE A 275 -11.23 18.88 -5.96
N ASN A 276 -11.78 18.14 -6.93
CA ASN A 276 -13.18 17.73 -6.91
C ASN A 276 -13.45 16.75 -5.77
N TYR A 277 -14.67 16.70 -5.26
CA TYR A 277 -15.07 15.72 -4.24
C TYR A 277 -16.37 15.00 -4.61
N LEU A 278 -16.57 13.81 -4.07
CA LEU A 278 -17.77 12.99 -4.23
C LEU A 278 -18.15 12.35 -2.88
N GLU A 279 -19.39 12.58 -2.44
CA GLU A 279 -19.95 11.89 -1.27
C GLU A 279 -20.67 10.61 -1.68
N THR A 280 -20.25 9.46 -1.13
CA THR A 280 -20.76 8.12 -1.46
C THR A 280 -21.44 7.44 -0.28
#